data_AF-A0A929KA12-F1
#
_entry.id   AF-A0A929KA12-F1
#
_cell.length_a   1.000
_cell.length_b   1.000
_cell.length_c   1.000
_cell.angle_alpha   90.00
_cell.angle_beta   90.00
_cell.angle_gamma   90.00
#
_symmetry.space_group_name_H-M   'P 1'
#
loop_
_entity.id
_entity.type
_entity.pdbx_description
1 polymer ?
#
loop_
_entity_poly.entity_id
_entity_poly.type
_entity_poly.pdbx_seq_one_letter_code
_entity_poly.pdbx_strand_id
1 'polypeptide(L)'
;MFDEILKILVLISGLLALAKGLLELFKEFHASKTVLFRRFFIWTTFALIGVTVLIVTTWLLTASPSQSVLTVEIWDVQQDQKHALVALQRFENPSDVSLTDESIKEVGHWVTEQIEKKYGLEDINVQVQVYIPADLNQENMDIKMTPQGSYEVYLYMVHEGIKGRIHIPIEKNTLKNLGKDFFLEIKRPGYSPEILTVRWGNVLDKNFTLQPIKVSIGIEEFTGESNSVATRLMDYLIDNPQFAIKDPSTLNRLREEIKEGQAFLQKILRFRCRCELLWA
;
A
#
# COMPACT_ATOMS: atom_id res chain seq x y z
N MET A 1 -11.88 14.60 29.38
CA MET A 1 -13.12 14.49 30.19
C MET A 1 -13.38 15.77 31.01
N PHE A 2 -12.41 16.30 31.76
CA PHE A 2 -12.62 17.52 32.58
C PHE A 2 -12.91 18.80 31.75
N ASP A 3 -12.31 18.91 30.56
CA ASP A 3 -12.45 20.08 29.67
C ASP A 3 -13.85 20.21 29.05
N GLU A 4 -14.51 19.08 28.74
CA GLU A 4 -15.88 19.10 28.21
C GLU A 4 -16.92 19.47 29.26
N ILE A 5 -16.72 19.02 30.51
CA ILE A 5 -17.61 19.36 31.63
C ILE A 5 -17.54 20.88 31.90
N LEU A 6 -16.35 21.47 31.82
CA LEU A 6 -16.16 22.92 31.99
C LEU A 6 -16.85 23.73 30.88
N LYS A 7 -16.75 23.28 29.61
CA LYS A 7 -17.43 23.92 28.47
C LYS A 7 -18.95 23.90 28.62
N ILE A 8 -19.52 22.79 29.06
CA ILE A 8 -20.97 22.66 29.31
C ILE A 8 -21.41 23.60 30.45
N LEU A 9 -20.62 23.71 31.52
CA LEU A 9 -20.91 24.60 32.65
C LEU A 9 -20.90 26.09 32.26
N VAL A 10 -19.97 26.51 31.40
CA VAL A 10 -19.92 27.88 30.86
C VAL A 10 -21.13 28.18 29.96
N LEU A 11 -21.55 27.21 29.14
CA LEU A 11 -22.74 27.34 28.29
C LEU A 11 -24.04 27.46 29.11
N ILE A 12 -24.19 26.61 30.13
CA ILE A 12 -25.37 26.61 31.01
C ILE A 12 -25.46 27.92 31.81
N SER A 13 -24.34 28.41 32.34
CA SER A 13 -24.32 29.69 33.07
C SER A 13 -24.63 30.90 32.18
N GLY A 14 -24.16 30.91 30.93
CA GLY A 14 -24.52 31.93 29.94
C GLY A 14 -26.01 31.94 29.59
N LEU A 15 -26.60 30.75 29.39
CA LEU A 15 -28.04 30.59 29.14
C LEU A 15 -28.91 31.03 30.33
N LEU A 16 -28.50 30.71 31.55
CA LEU A 16 -29.18 31.12 32.77
C LEU A 16 -29.17 32.64 32.97
N ALA A 17 -28.05 33.30 32.66
CA ALA A 17 -27.94 34.76 32.73
C ALA A 17 -28.87 35.44 31.71
N LEU A 18 -28.94 34.91 30.48
CA LEU A 18 -29.86 35.40 29.45
C LEU A 18 -31.33 35.20 29.82
N ALA A 19 -31.69 34.01 30.33
CA ALA A 19 -33.07 33.72 30.75
C ALA A 19 -33.52 34.62 31.90
N LYS A 20 -32.62 34.88 32.88
CA LYS A 20 -32.92 35.80 34.00
C LYS A 20 -33.13 37.23 33.52
N GLY A 21 -32.29 37.73 32.61
CA GLY A 21 -32.46 39.06 32.01
C GLY A 21 -33.79 39.19 31.24
N LEU A 22 -34.19 38.14 30.52
CA LEU A 22 -35.46 38.09 29.79
C LEU A 22 -36.68 38.12 30.72
N LEU A 23 -36.59 37.46 31.88
CA LEU A 23 -37.66 37.36 32.85
C LEU A 23 -37.86 38.67 33.63
N GLU A 24 -36.79 39.39 33.95
CA GLU A 24 -36.87 40.74 34.54
C GLU A 24 -37.50 41.75 33.55
N LEU A 25 -37.18 41.64 32.26
CA LEU A 25 -37.80 42.46 31.21
C LEU A 25 -39.30 42.22 31.04
N PHE A 26 -39.75 40.97 31.11
CA PHE A 26 -41.18 40.65 31.06
C PHE A 26 -41.95 41.28 32.23
N LYS A 27 -41.33 41.34 33.41
CA LYS A 27 -41.92 42.01 34.58
C LYS A 27 -42.00 43.52 34.40
N GLU A 28 -40.96 44.17 33.88
CA GLU A 28 -40.96 45.61 33.63
C GLU A 28 -41.89 46.02 32.48
N PHE A 29 -42.00 45.19 31.42
CA PHE A 29 -42.88 45.45 30.28
C PHE A 29 -44.37 45.48 30.69
N HIS A 30 -44.75 44.69 31.69
CA HIS A 30 -46.11 44.71 32.21
C HIS A 30 -46.43 45.97 33.04
N ALA A 31 -45.41 46.73 33.47
CA ALA A 31 -45.56 47.81 34.44
C ALA A 31 -45.53 49.25 33.86
N SER A 32 -45.17 49.47 32.59
CA SER A 32 -44.96 50.85 32.07
C SER A 32 -45.29 51.01 30.59
N LYS A 33 -45.96 52.11 30.20
CA LYS A 33 -46.51 52.31 28.84
C LYS A 33 -45.85 53.38 27.96
N THR A 34 -44.79 54.08 28.37
CA THR A 34 -44.35 55.28 27.60
C THR A 34 -42.85 55.55 27.42
N VAL A 35 -41.94 54.74 27.99
CA VAL A 35 -40.46 54.90 27.78
C VAL A 35 -39.85 53.64 27.14
N LEU A 36 -40.61 52.95 26.31
CA LEU A 36 -40.30 51.58 25.88
C LEU A 36 -39.39 51.49 24.65
N PHE A 37 -39.53 52.38 23.67
CA PHE A 37 -38.92 52.14 22.36
C PHE A 37 -37.38 52.25 22.35
N ARG A 38 -36.82 53.24 23.04
CA ARG A 38 -35.37 53.50 23.07
C ARG A 38 -34.61 52.51 23.94
N ARG A 39 -35.21 52.08 25.07
CA ARG A 39 -34.64 51.06 25.96
C ARG A 39 -34.73 49.67 25.34
N PHE A 40 -35.83 49.37 24.64
CA PHE A 40 -35.98 48.13 23.87
C PHE A 40 -34.92 47.99 22.78
N PHE A 41 -34.67 49.04 21.99
CA PHE A 41 -33.64 49.01 20.94
C PHE A 41 -32.21 48.81 21.48
N ILE A 42 -31.85 49.47 22.58
CA ILE A 42 -30.53 49.29 23.19
C ILE A 42 -30.38 47.84 23.67
N TRP A 43 -31.42 47.27 24.29
CA TRP A 43 -31.38 45.91 24.81
C TRP A 43 -31.41 44.83 23.72
N THR A 44 -32.19 44.99 22.65
CA THR A 44 -32.15 44.05 21.51
C THR A 44 -30.77 44.05 20.87
N THR A 45 -30.11 45.20 20.80
CA THR A 45 -28.73 45.31 20.30
C THR A 45 -27.75 44.55 21.21
N PHE A 46 -27.83 44.70 22.53
CA PHE A 46 -26.99 43.93 23.48
C PHE A 46 -27.28 42.43 23.46
N ALA A 47 -28.54 42.02 23.34
CA ALA A 47 -28.92 40.62 23.20
C ALA A 47 -28.38 40.03 21.89
N LEU A 48 -28.46 40.78 20.78
CA LEU A 48 -27.89 40.34 19.50
C LEU A 48 -26.38 40.16 19.60
N ILE A 49 -25.68 41.13 20.20
CA ILE A 49 -24.23 41.06 20.43
C ILE A 49 -23.88 39.83 21.29
N GLY A 50 -24.60 39.62 22.39
CA GLY A 50 -24.41 38.48 23.29
C GLY A 50 -24.60 37.14 22.57
N VAL A 51 -25.65 37.02 21.74
CA VAL A 51 -25.91 35.83 20.93
C VAL A 51 -24.82 35.62 19.87
N THR A 52 -24.35 36.67 19.18
CA THR A 52 -23.24 36.54 18.23
C THR A 52 -21.94 36.11 18.90
N VAL A 53 -21.62 36.64 20.08
CA VAL A 53 -20.43 36.22 20.85
C VAL A 53 -20.56 34.75 21.27
N LEU A 54 -21.75 34.32 21.70
CA LEU A 54 -22.02 32.92 22.04
C LEU A 54 -21.90 31.99 20.83
N ILE A 55 -22.41 32.40 19.66
CA ILE A 55 -22.29 31.63 18.41
C ILE A 55 -20.82 31.55 17.97
N VAL A 56 -20.07 32.65 17.99
CA VAL A 56 -18.65 32.65 17.60
C VAL A 56 -17.81 31.82 18.56
N THR A 57 -18.05 31.92 19.87
CA THR A 57 -17.32 31.13 20.88
C THR A 57 -17.68 29.66 20.81
N THR A 58 -18.95 29.30 20.61
CA THR A 58 -19.34 27.89 20.37
C THR A 58 -18.73 27.37 19.08
N TRP A 59 -18.75 28.13 17.99
CA TRP A 59 -18.11 27.73 16.73
C TRP A 59 -16.59 27.55 16.88
N LEU A 60 -15.89 28.44 17.61
CA LEU A 60 -14.46 28.29 17.91
C LEU A 60 -14.16 27.09 18.83
N LEU A 61 -15.09 26.74 19.73
CA LEU A 61 -14.94 25.63 20.68
C LEU A 61 -15.35 24.27 20.10
N THR A 62 -16.22 24.25 19.07
CA THR A 62 -16.68 23.04 18.38
C THR A 62 -15.99 22.81 17.03
N ALA A 63 -15.21 23.78 16.53
CA ALA A 63 -14.24 23.56 15.47
C ALA A 63 -13.15 22.63 16.01
N SER A 64 -13.40 21.32 15.95
CA SER A 64 -12.36 20.31 16.15
C SER A 64 -11.22 20.60 15.16
N PRO A 65 -9.96 20.60 15.61
CA PRO A 65 -8.84 20.73 14.69
C PRO A 65 -8.95 19.62 13.65
N SER A 66 -8.89 19.98 12.36
CA SER A 66 -8.86 19.05 11.25
C SER A 66 -7.65 18.14 11.42
N GLN A 67 -7.86 16.90 11.86
CA GLN A 67 -6.80 15.90 11.86
C GLN A 67 -6.45 15.58 10.40
N SER A 68 -5.19 15.74 10.03
CA SER A 68 -4.72 15.25 8.73
C SER A 68 -4.56 13.73 8.82
N VAL A 69 -5.24 13.02 7.91
CA VAL A 69 -5.28 11.56 7.88
C VAL A 69 -4.66 11.09 6.58
N LEU A 70 -3.66 10.22 6.68
CA LEU A 70 -3.06 9.54 5.54
C LEU A 70 -3.46 8.07 5.57
N THR A 71 -4.18 7.62 4.55
CA THR A 71 -4.45 6.20 4.34
C THR A 71 -3.50 5.66 3.29
N VAL A 72 -2.78 4.60 3.60
CA VAL A 72 -1.82 3.94 2.71
C VAL A 72 -2.28 2.52 2.44
N GLU A 73 -2.32 2.16 1.16
CA GLU A 73 -2.72 0.84 0.68
C GLU A 73 -1.60 0.23 -0.16
N ILE A 74 -1.25 -1.01 0.11
CA ILE A 74 -0.26 -1.77 -0.65
C ILE A 74 -1.00 -2.83 -1.46
N TRP A 75 -0.83 -2.79 -2.78
CA TRP A 75 -1.48 -3.68 -3.71
C TRP A 75 -0.44 -4.54 -4.44
N ASP A 76 -0.75 -5.82 -4.62
CA ASP A 76 -0.02 -6.68 -5.55
C ASP A 76 -0.52 -6.47 -6.97
N VAL A 77 0.40 -6.24 -7.90
CA VAL A 77 0.10 -5.87 -9.28
C VAL A 77 0.68 -6.91 -10.23
N GLN A 78 -0.19 -7.50 -11.05
CA GLN A 78 0.20 -8.40 -12.13
C GLN A 78 -0.40 -7.88 -13.44
N GLN A 79 0.44 -7.71 -14.47
CA GLN A 79 0.01 -7.19 -15.78
C GLN A 79 -0.77 -5.86 -15.70
N ASP A 80 -0.31 -4.93 -14.84
CA ASP A 80 -0.93 -3.61 -14.61
C ASP A 80 -2.36 -3.66 -14.02
N GLN A 81 -2.76 -4.80 -13.45
CA GLN A 81 -4.00 -4.93 -12.71
C GLN A 81 -3.73 -5.14 -11.23
N LYS A 82 -4.40 -4.34 -10.38
CA LYS A 82 -4.44 -4.56 -8.93
C LYS A 82 -5.16 -5.88 -8.68
N HIS A 83 -4.43 -6.88 -8.17
CA HIS A 83 -4.96 -8.21 -7.99
C HIS A 83 -5.40 -8.46 -6.54
N ALA A 84 -4.55 -8.11 -5.58
CA ALA A 84 -4.78 -8.39 -4.17
C ALA A 84 -4.30 -7.23 -3.28
N LEU A 85 -5.14 -6.82 -2.33
CA LEU A 85 -4.75 -5.92 -1.26
C LEU A 85 -3.82 -6.68 -0.31
N VAL A 86 -2.59 -6.19 -0.16
CA VAL A 86 -1.58 -6.77 0.73
C VAL A 86 -1.74 -6.24 2.15
N ALA A 87 -1.86 -4.93 2.26
CA ALA A 87 -1.95 -4.25 3.55
C ALA A 87 -2.64 -2.89 3.39
N LEU A 88 -3.30 -2.45 4.45
CA LEU A 88 -3.91 -1.13 4.56
C LEU A 88 -3.66 -0.60 5.97
N GLN A 89 -3.18 0.63 6.06
CA GLN A 89 -3.00 1.31 7.34
C GLN A 89 -3.36 2.79 7.23
N ARG A 90 -3.95 3.30 8.31
CA ARG A 90 -4.31 4.70 8.49
C ARG A 90 -3.34 5.32 9.49
N PHE A 91 -2.74 6.43 9.11
CA PHE A 91 -1.82 7.24 9.91
C PHE A 91 -2.51 8.56 10.23
N GLU A 92 -2.67 8.84 11.52
CA GLU A 92 -3.31 10.05 12.00
C GLU A 92 -2.24 11.01 12.51
N ASN A 93 -2.18 12.22 11.95
CA ASN A 93 -1.31 13.26 12.47
C ASN A 93 -2.10 14.15 13.43
N PRO A 94 -1.66 14.29 14.70
CA PRO A 94 -2.35 15.10 15.69
C PRO A 94 -2.29 16.61 15.39
N SER A 95 -1.51 17.05 14.40
CA SER A 95 -1.33 18.47 14.05
C SER A 95 -2.08 18.83 12.76
N ASP A 96 -2.62 20.06 12.72
CA ASP A 96 -3.24 20.72 11.55
C ASP A 96 -2.21 21.13 10.46
N VAL A 97 -0.97 20.64 10.61
CA VAL A 97 0.18 20.96 9.74
C VAL A 97 0.44 19.76 8.83
N SER A 98 0.93 20.04 7.62
CA SER A 98 1.43 19.06 6.66
C SER A 98 2.20 17.91 7.32
N LEU A 99 2.02 16.67 6.84
CA LEU A 99 2.71 15.46 7.31
C LEU A 99 4.21 15.72 7.63
N THR A 100 4.63 15.44 8.86
CA THR A 100 6.03 15.64 9.30
C THR A 100 6.96 14.59 8.69
N ASP A 101 8.27 14.83 8.71
CA ASP A 101 9.25 13.86 8.21
C ASP A 101 9.22 12.56 9.02
N GLU A 102 8.95 12.65 10.33
CA GLU A 102 8.76 11.50 11.20
C GLU A 102 7.57 10.65 10.77
N SER A 103 6.43 11.26 10.42
CA SER A 103 5.27 10.52 9.91
C SER A 103 5.58 9.83 8.59
N ILE A 104 6.34 10.47 7.69
CA ILE A 104 6.74 9.83 6.42
C ILE A 104 7.69 8.66 6.67
N LYS A 105 8.64 8.78 7.61
CA LYS A 105 9.52 7.67 7.99
C LYS A 105 8.75 6.50 8.59
N GLU A 106 7.77 6.78 9.45
CA GLU A 106 6.89 5.75 10.02
C GLU A 106 6.14 4.99 8.90
N VAL A 107 5.57 5.72 7.94
CA VAL A 107 4.91 5.14 6.77
C VAL A 107 5.90 4.31 5.95
N GLY A 108 7.09 4.84 5.65
CA GLY A 108 8.10 4.14 4.86
C GLY A 108 8.61 2.87 5.53
N HIS A 109 8.82 2.91 6.84
CA HIS A 109 9.17 1.73 7.64
C HIS A 109 8.07 0.67 7.56
N TRP A 110 6.83 1.07 7.81
CA TRP A 110 5.69 0.17 7.71
C TRP A 110 5.55 -0.45 6.31
N VAL A 111 5.70 0.34 5.24
CA VAL A 111 5.68 -0.16 3.85
C VAL A 111 6.78 -1.21 3.64
N THR A 112 7.98 -0.93 4.14
CA THR A 112 9.13 -1.83 4.02
C THR A 112 8.83 -3.16 4.71
N GLU A 113 8.37 -3.13 5.97
CA GLU A 113 8.03 -4.33 6.73
C GLU A 113 6.95 -5.19 6.05
N GLN A 114 5.91 -4.58 5.48
CA GLN A 114 4.85 -5.33 4.79
C GLN A 114 5.38 -6.03 3.54
N ILE A 115 6.27 -5.38 2.79
CA ILE A 115 6.86 -5.93 1.56
C ILE A 115 7.86 -7.04 1.91
N GLU A 116 8.74 -6.81 2.88
CA GLU A 116 9.70 -7.80 3.36
C GLU A 116 8.98 -9.04 3.88
N LYS A 117 7.94 -8.86 4.69
CA LYS A 117 7.11 -9.98 5.19
C LYS A 117 6.43 -10.75 4.07
N LYS A 118 5.89 -10.05 3.07
CA LYS A 118 5.19 -10.70 1.96
C LYS A 118 6.13 -11.51 1.08
N TYR A 119 7.29 -10.94 0.74
CA TYR A 119 8.21 -11.55 -0.21
C TYR A 119 9.35 -12.33 0.45
N GLY A 120 9.42 -12.36 1.78
CA GLY A 120 10.48 -13.03 2.53
C GLY A 120 11.86 -12.46 2.18
N LEU A 121 11.96 -11.14 2.08
CA LEU A 121 13.20 -10.50 1.65
C LEU A 121 14.22 -10.55 2.79
N GLU A 122 15.27 -11.33 2.61
CA GLU A 122 16.42 -11.40 3.51
C GLU A 122 17.63 -10.83 2.77
N ASP A 123 18.36 -9.88 3.37
CA ASP A 123 19.58 -9.34 2.76
C ASP A 123 20.80 -10.19 3.12
N ILE A 124 20.75 -11.48 2.77
CA ILE A 124 21.82 -12.44 3.08
C ILE A 124 22.20 -13.19 1.81
N ASN A 125 23.50 -13.27 1.51
CA ASN A 125 23.97 -14.13 0.43
C ASN A 125 23.69 -15.60 0.77
N VAL A 126 22.77 -16.23 0.05
CA VAL A 126 22.43 -17.65 0.24
C VAL A 126 23.30 -18.49 -0.68
N GLN A 127 24.25 -19.22 -0.10
CA GLN A 127 25.04 -20.21 -0.81
C GLN A 127 24.26 -21.51 -0.92
N VAL A 128 24.24 -22.08 -2.12
CA VAL A 128 23.57 -23.35 -2.41
C VAL A 128 24.58 -24.31 -3.00
N GLN A 129 24.68 -25.49 -2.40
CA GLN A 129 25.38 -26.65 -2.97
C GLN A 129 24.34 -27.66 -3.43
N VAL A 130 24.47 -28.11 -4.67
CA VAL A 130 23.60 -29.13 -5.26
C VAL A 130 24.47 -30.29 -5.71
N TYR A 131 24.19 -31.46 -5.16
CA TYR A 131 24.77 -32.73 -5.58
C TYR A 131 23.68 -33.64 -6.14
N ILE A 132 23.87 -34.09 -7.38
CA ILE A 132 23.04 -35.09 -8.05
C ILE A 132 23.96 -36.21 -8.51
N PRO A 133 23.77 -37.45 -8.01
CA PRO A 133 24.55 -38.59 -8.44
C PRO A 133 24.20 -38.99 -9.88
N ALA A 134 25.13 -39.71 -10.53
CA ALA A 134 24.91 -40.26 -11.86
C ALA A 134 23.75 -41.28 -11.89
N ASP A 135 23.58 -42.06 -10.82
CA ASP A 135 22.50 -43.04 -10.68
C ASP A 135 21.62 -42.72 -9.45
N LEU A 136 20.47 -42.12 -9.72
CA LEU A 136 19.45 -41.80 -8.71
C LEU A 136 18.78 -43.04 -8.10
N ASN A 137 19.01 -44.24 -8.64
CA ASN A 137 18.56 -45.49 -8.03
C ASN A 137 19.44 -45.91 -6.85
N GLN A 138 20.73 -45.56 -6.87
CA GLN A 138 21.71 -45.95 -5.85
C GLN A 138 21.89 -44.88 -4.78
N GLU A 139 22.01 -43.61 -5.18
CA GLU A 139 22.22 -42.47 -4.28
C GLU A 139 21.10 -41.44 -4.42
N ASN A 140 20.86 -40.67 -3.36
CA ASN A 140 19.89 -39.58 -3.39
C ASN A 140 20.58 -38.27 -3.75
N MET A 141 19.86 -37.40 -4.46
CA MET A 141 20.22 -35.99 -4.58
C MET A 141 20.30 -35.33 -3.20
N ASP A 142 21.27 -34.43 -3.02
CA ASP A 142 21.47 -33.62 -1.83
C ASP A 142 21.52 -32.14 -2.21
N ILE A 143 20.81 -31.30 -1.47
CA ILE A 143 20.78 -29.85 -1.66
C ILE A 143 21.00 -29.21 -0.29
N LYS A 144 22.12 -28.50 -0.16
CA LYS A 144 22.48 -27.77 1.06
C LYS A 144 22.41 -26.29 0.81
N MET A 145 21.78 -25.57 1.72
CA MET A 145 21.72 -24.11 1.70
C MET A 145 22.33 -23.53 2.97
N THR A 146 23.11 -22.47 2.81
CA THR A 146 23.71 -21.70 3.91
C THR A 146 23.42 -20.21 3.72
N PRO A 147 22.73 -19.54 4.65
CA PRO A 147 22.09 -20.11 5.85
C PRO A 147 20.94 -21.07 5.49
N GLN A 148 20.63 -22.00 6.39
CA GLN A 148 19.48 -22.90 6.24
C GLN A 148 18.17 -22.08 6.21
N GLY A 149 17.22 -22.53 5.41
CA GLY A 149 15.92 -21.87 5.24
C GLY A 149 14.96 -22.73 4.44
N SER A 150 13.72 -22.28 4.28
CA SER A 150 12.75 -22.95 3.41
C SER A 150 13.15 -22.77 1.94
N TYR A 151 13.04 -23.84 1.16
CA TYR A 151 13.27 -23.80 -0.26
C TYR A 151 12.35 -24.77 -0.99
N GLU A 152 12.11 -24.47 -2.25
CA GLU A 152 11.29 -25.26 -3.16
C GLU A 152 12.18 -25.72 -4.33
N VAL A 153 12.00 -26.97 -4.76
CA VAL A 153 12.69 -27.53 -5.92
C VAL A 153 11.64 -28.02 -6.90
N TYR A 154 11.72 -27.53 -8.13
CA TYR A 154 10.79 -27.87 -9.19
C TYR A 154 11.52 -28.48 -10.39
N LEU A 155 10.84 -29.42 -11.06
CA LEU A 155 11.29 -29.95 -12.33
C LEU A 155 10.87 -29.03 -13.48
N TYR A 156 11.83 -28.41 -14.15
CA TYR A 156 11.56 -27.59 -15.33
C TYR A 156 11.62 -28.45 -16.60
N MET A 157 10.48 -28.55 -17.30
CA MET A 157 10.37 -29.24 -18.59
C MET A 157 9.75 -28.30 -19.62
N VAL A 158 10.45 -28.06 -20.73
CA VAL A 158 9.89 -27.35 -21.88
C VAL A 158 9.16 -28.37 -22.74
N HIS A 159 7.83 -28.35 -22.74
CA HIS A 159 7.02 -29.18 -23.65
C HIS A 159 6.76 -28.42 -24.95
N GLU A 160 6.74 -29.13 -26.08
CA GLU A 160 6.62 -28.55 -27.42
C GLU A 160 5.45 -27.56 -27.52
N GLY A 161 5.75 -26.31 -27.86
CA GLY A 161 4.77 -25.25 -28.10
C GLY A 161 4.23 -24.51 -26.88
N ILE A 162 4.41 -25.05 -25.65
CA ILE A 162 3.99 -24.38 -24.42
C ILE A 162 5.21 -24.31 -23.49
N LYS A 163 5.75 -23.10 -23.28
CA LYS A 163 6.71 -22.81 -22.20
C LYS A 163 5.99 -22.90 -20.83
N GLY A 164 5.50 -24.09 -20.48
CA GLY A 164 4.76 -24.35 -19.25
C GLY A 164 5.72 -24.80 -18.16
N ARG A 165 5.75 -24.07 -17.04
CA ARG A 165 6.41 -24.52 -15.82
C ARG A 165 5.55 -25.61 -15.21
N ILE A 166 6.02 -26.86 -15.21
CA ILE A 166 5.35 -27.89 -14.41
C ILE A 166 5.98 -27.84 -13.01
N HIS A 167 5.30 -27.16 -12.10
CA HIS A 167 5.66 -27.18 -10.69
C HIS A 167 5.29 -28.54 -10.09
N ILE A 168 6.13 -29.55 -10.34
CA ILE A 168 6.03 -30.83 -9.63
C ILE A 168 6.94 -30.72 -8.41
N PRO A 169 6.38 -30.72 -7.18
CA PRO A 169 7.20 -30.94 -5.99
C PRO A 169 7.96 -32.24 -6.20
N ILE A 170 9.28 -32.19 -6.17
CA ILE A 170 10.09 -33.37 -6.44
C ILE A 170 9.95 -34.34 -5.27
N GLU A 171 9.03 -35.29 -5.40
CA GLU A 171 9.09 -36.51 -4.61
C GLU A 171 10.30 -37.33 -5.08
N LYS A 172 11.02 -37.94 -4.13
CA LYS A 172 12.29 -38.65 -4.36
C LYS A 172 12.23 -39.72 -5.47
N ASN A 173 11.05 -40.25 -5.75
CA ASN A 173 10.84 -41.30 -6.75
C ASN A 173 10.56 -40.77 -8.15
N THR A 174 10.16 -39.49 -8.29
CA THR A 174 9.78 -38.91 -9.58
C THR A 174 10.97 -38.75 -10.51
N LEU A 175 12.15 -38.45 -9.98
CA LEU A 175 13.36 -38.28 -10.80
C LEU A 175 13.96 -39.59 -11.29
N LYS A 176 13.83 -40.68 -10.53
CA LYS A 176 14.43 -41.99 -10.87
C LYS A 176 13.90 -42.55 -12.19
N ASN A 177 12.66 -42.21 -12.54
CA ASN A 177 11.96 -42.73 -13.71
C ASN A 177 12.04 -41.82 -14.95
N LEU A 178 12.76 -40.69 -14.89
CA LEU A 178 12.81 -39.74 -16.02
C LEU A 178 13.56 -40.32 -17.24
N GLY A 179 14.72 -40.95 -17.02
CA GLY A 179 15.51 -41.58 -18.09
C GLY A 179 16.07 -40.62 -19.15
N LYS A 180 16.06 -39.30 -18.90
CA LYS A 180 16.47 -38.25 -19.84
C LYS A 180 16.96 -37.00 -19.12
N ASP A 181 17.66 -36.12 -19.84
CA ASP A 181 18.10 -34.82 -19.35
C ASP A 181 16.92 -33.96 -18.87
N PHE A 182 17.14 -33.19 -17.80
CA PHE A 182 16.11 -32.36 -17.20
C PHE A 182 16.70 -31.07 -16.62
N PHE A 183 15.82 -30.13 -16.29
CA PHE A 183 16.21 -28.90 -15.62
C PHE A 183 15.62 -28.88 -14.21
N LEU A 184 16.41 -28.40 -13.26
CA LEU A 184 15.97 -28.17 -11.89
C LEU A 184 15.92 -26.68 -11.62
N GLU A 185 14.77 -26.21 -11.17
CA GLU A 185 14.62 -24.86 -10.65
C GLU A 185 14.69 -24.92 -9.13
N ILE A 186 15.67 -24.21 -8.56
CA ILE A 186 15.84 -24.09 -7.11
C ILE A 186 15.40 -22.69 -6.71
N LYS A 187 14.42 -22.62 -5.82
CA LYS A 187 13.76 -21.38 -5.41
C LYS A 187 13.76 -21.23 -3.90
N ARG A 188 14.08 -20.03 -3.43
CA ARG A 188 13.90 -19.58 -2.05
C ARG A 188 13.06 -18.30 -2.07
N PRO A 189 12.03 -18.16 -1.22
CA PRO A 189 11.30 -16.90 -1.10
C PRO A 189 12.26 -15.73 -0.87
N GLY A 190 12.06 -14.64 -1.59
CA GLY A 190 12.92 -13.45 -1.54
C GLY A 190 14.17 -13.50 -2.43
N TYR A 191 14.40 -14.60 -3.16
CA TYR A 191 15.56 -14.76 -4.03
C TYR A 191 15.18 -15.16 -5.46
N SER A 192 15.98 -14.70 -6.42
CA SER A 192 15.85 -15.07 -7.83
C SER A 192 16.17 -16.55 -7.98
N PRO A 193 15.30 -17.35 -8.63
CA PRO A 193 15.52 -18.79 -8.77
C PRO A 193 16.71 -19.08 -9.70
N GLU A 194 17.46 -20.13 -9.39
CA GLU A 194 18.52 -20.65 -10.26
C GLU A 194 18.01 -21.90 -10.99
N ILE A 195 18.26 -21.95 -12.31
CA ILE A 195 17.92 -23.11 -13.14
C ILE A 195 19.20 -23.87 -13.47
N LEU A 196 19.24 -25.14 -13.10
CA LEU A 196 20.34 -26.06 -13.38
C LEU A 196 19.96 -27.04 -14.47
N THR A 197 20.86 -27.23 -15.44
CA THR A 197 20.74 -28.32 -16.41
C THR A 197 21.38 -29.58 -15.82
N VAL A 198 20.59 -30.65 -15.75
CA VAL A 198 21.03 -31.96 -15.27
C VAL A 198 21.08 -32.92 -16.45
N ARG A 199 22.27 -33.46 -16.73
CA ARG A 199 22.44 -34.49 -17.75
C ARG A 199 22.25 -35.85 -17.13
N TRP A 200 21.37 -36.66 -17.72
CA TRP A 200 21.08 -37.99 -17.22
C TRP A 200 22.33 -38.87 -17.22
N GLY A 201 22.53 -39.66 -16.17
CA GLY A 201 23.69 -40.54 -16.03
C GLY A 201 25.01 -39.85 -15.69
N ASN A 202 25.02 -38.53 -15.46
CA ASN A 202 26.21 -37.78 -15.09
C ASN A 202 26.06 -37.19 -13.68
N VAL A 203 27.18 -37.12 -12.96
CA VAL A 203 27.23 -36.44 -11.67
C VAL A 203 27.14 -34.92 -11.90
N LEU A 204 26.30 -34.25 -11.12
CA LEU A 204 26.30 -32.79 -10.98
C LEU A 204 26.70 -32.44 -9.54
N ASP A 205 27.78 -31.69 -9.36
CA ASP A 205 28.15 -31.05 -8.10
C ASP A 205 28.40 -29.57 -8.40
N LYS A 206 27.48 -28.70 -7.97
CA LYS A 206 27.53 -27.27 -8.29
C LYS A 206 27.27 -26.43 -7.05
N ASN A 207 28.12 -25.42 -6.87
CA ASN A 207 27.95 -24.35 -5.89
C ASN A 207 27.57 -23.06 -6.61
N PHE A 208 26.58 -22.34 -6.06
CA PHE A 208 26.20 -21.02 -6.56
C PHE A 208 25.58 -20.19 -5.43
N THR A 209 25.35 -18.90 -5.70
CA THR A 209 24.74 -17.96 -4.76
C THR A 209 23.41 -17.48 -5.33
N LEU A 210 22.33 -17.69 -4.60
CA LEU A 210 21.04 -17.11 -4.92
C LEU A 210 21.10 -15.61 -4.64
N GLN A 211 20.67 -14.81 -5.62
CA GLN A 211 20.64 -13.36 -5.52
C GLN A 211 19.28 -12.91 -4.97
N PRO A 212 19.22 -11.95 -4.02
CA PRO A 212 17.95 -11.37 -3.59
C PRO A 212 17.14 -10.84 -4.77
N ILE A 213 15.81 -10.99 -4.72
CA ILE A 213 14.96 -10.35 -5.73
C ILE A 213 14.92 -8.85 -5.48
N LYS A 214 14.88 -8.08 -6.57
CA LYS A 214 14.48 -6.68 -6.50
C LYS A 214 12.97 -6.58 -6.70
N VAL A 215 12.26 -6.11 -5.70
CA VAL A 215 10.82 -5.85 -5.80
C VAL A 215 10.62 -4.50 -6.44
N SER A 216 9.92 -4.48 -7.58
CA SER A 216 9.53 -3.21 -8.20
C SER A 216 8.32 -2.64 -7.49
N ILE A 217 8.42 -1.41 -6.99
CA ILE A 217 7.36 -0.73 -6.25
C ILE A 217 6.93 0.50 -7.04
N GLY A 218 5.65 0.56 -7.40
CA GLY A 218 5.04 1.77 -7.95
C GLY A 218 4.40 2.60 -6.86
N ILE A 219 4.72 3.89 -6.80
CA ILE A 219 4.04 4.85 -5.92
C ILE A 219 3.08 5.68 -6.76
N GLU A 220 1.80 5.66 -6.39
CA GLU A 220 0.76 6.47 -7.04
C GLU A 220 0.79 7.91 -6.53
N GLU A 221 0.19 8.82 -7.30
CA GLU A 221 -0.08 10.18 -6.79
C GLU A 221 -1.10 10.13 -5.64
N PHE A 222 -0.83 10.88 -4.58
CA PHE A 222 -1.80 11.04 -3.48
C PHE A 222 -2.81 12.13 -3.86
N THR A 223 -4.09 11.90 -3.56
CA THR A 223 -5.16 12.89 -3.78
C THR A 223 -5.04 14.05 -2.78
N GLY A 224 -4.73 15.27 -3.25
CA GLY A 224 -4.63 16.47 -2.41
C GLY A 224 -3.71 17.57 -2.99
N GLU A 225 -3.46 18.63 -2.21
CA GLU A 225 -2.52 19.70 -2.61
C GLU A 225 -1.06 19.28 -2.36
N SER A 226 -0.35 19.09 -3.47
CA SER A 226 1.04 18.67 -3.61
C SER A 226 1.31 17.17 -3.48
N ASN A 227 1.89 16.60 -4.55
CA ASN A 227 2.48 15.25 -4.61
C ASN A 227 3.75 15.10 -3.73
N SER A 228 3.91 15.98 -2.73
CA SER A 228 5.06 16.06 -1.84
C SER A 228 5.18 14.81 -0.97
N VAL A 229 4.05 14.19 -0.62
CA VAL A 229 4.00 12.94 0.15
C VAL A 229 4.60 11.78 -0.65
N ALA A 230 4.19 11.58 -1.91
CA ALA A 230 4.76 10.53 -2.75
C ALA A 230 6.27 10.73 -2.95
N THR A 231 6.69 11.98 -3.17
CA THR A 231 8.10 12.32 -3.38
C THR A 231 8.94 11.99 -2.14
N ARG A 232 8.51 12.44 -0.95
CA ARG A 232 9.24 12.17 0.31
C ARG A 232 9.24 10.70 0.68
N LEU A 233 8.14 9.97 0.41
CA LEU A 233 8.09 8.53 0.62
C LEU A 233 9.01 7.78 -0.36
N MET A 234 9.06 8.21 -1.63
CA MET A 234 9.98 7.67 -2.62
C MET A 234 11.43 7.86 -2.19
N ASP A 235 11.79 9.06 -1.75
CA ASP A 235 13.15 9.37 -1.27
C ASP A 235 13.54 8.50 -0.08
N TYR A 236 12.60 8.17 0.81
CA TYR A 236 12.86 7.23 1.91
C TYR A 236 13.08 5.80 1.40
N LEU A 237 12.27 5.35 0.43
CA LEU A 237 12.30 3.96 -0.03
C LEU A 237 13.43 3.66 -1.03
N ILE A 238 13.95 4.67 -1.73
CA ILE A 238 15.01 4.49 -2.74
C ILE A 238 16.34 4.03 -2.14
N ASP A 239 16.56 4.31 -0.86
CA ASP A 239 17.75 3.90 -0.13
C ASP A 239 17.75 2.39 0.18
N ASN A 240 16.62 1.69 0.02
CA ASN A 240 16.56 0.25 0.20
C ASN A 240 17.02 -0.48 -1.10
N PRO A 241 18.16 -1.22 -1.07
CA PRO A 241 18.73 -1.84 -2.27
C PRO A 241 17.86 -2.95 -2.88
N GLN A 242 16.90 -3.47 -2.12
CA GLN A 242 15.97 -4.51 -2.56
C GLN A 242 14.78 -3.94 -3.33
N PHE A 243 14.58 -2.63 -3.30
CA PHE A 243 13.46 -1.98 -3.97
C PHE A 243 13.90 -1.29 -5.26
N ALA A 244 13.09 -1.47 -6.30
CA ALA A 244 13.19 -0.70 -7.54
C ALA A 244 11.97 0.22 -7.63
N ILE A 245 12.12 1.46 -7.16
CA ILE A 245 11.00 2.40 -7.09
C ILE A 245 10.68 2.98 -8.47
N LYS A 246 9.39 3.05 -8.79
CA LYS A 246 8.83 3.75 -9.94
C LYS A 246 8.01 4.93 -9.43
N ASP A 247 8.43 6.12 -9.81
CA ASP A 247 7.72 7.35 -9.48
C ASP A 247 6.39 7.44 -10.25
N PRO A 248 5.46 8.31 -9.80
CA PRO A 248 4.14 8.43 -10.43
C PRO A 248 4.18 8.79 -11.92
N SER A 249 5.13 9.62 -12.37
CA SER A 249 5.25 9.99 -13.78
C SER A 249 5.69 8.81 -14.64
N THR A 250 6.61 8.00 -14.12
CA THR A 250 7.04 6.76 -14.78
C THR A 250 5.89 5.76 -14.87
N LEU A 251 5.07 5.62 -13.82
CA LEU A 251 3.87 4.75 -13.86
C LEU A 251 2.85 5.23 -14.90
N ASN A 252 2.58 6.53 -14.95
CA ASN A 252 1.65 7.09 -15.93
C ASN A 252 2.11 6.83 -17.36
N ARG A 253 3.39 7.02 -17.66
CA ARG A 253 3.95 6.67 -18.97
C ARG A 253 3.83 5.18 -19.28
N LEU A 254 4.16 4.30 -18.32
CA LEU A 254 4.03 2.85 -18.50
C LEU A 254 2.58 2.44 -18.81
N ARG A 255 1.58 3.06 -18.17
CA ARG A 255 0.17 2.82 -18.46
C ARG A 255 -0.23 3.25 -19.86
N GLU A 256 0.28 4.39 -20.32
CA GLU A 256 0.06 4.85 -21.69
C GLU A 256 0.65 3.87 -22.70
N GLU A 257 1.90 3.44 -22.50
CA GLU A 257 2.56 2.44 -23.36
C GLU A 257 1.80 1.11 -23.38
N ILE A 258 1.29 0.65 -22.23
CA ILE A 258 0.48 -0.58 -22.13
C ILE A 258 -0.83 -0.42 -22.90
N LYS A 259 -1.53 0.72 -22.74
CA LYS A 259 -2.77 1.01 -23.48
C LYS A 259 -2.54 1.05 -24.98
N GLU A 260 -1.47 1.70 -25.43
CA GLU A 260 -1.09 1.76 -26.85
C GLU A 260 -0.74 0.37 -27.40
N GLY A 261 0.04 -0.42 -26.66
CA GLY A 261 0.37 -1.79 -27.03
C GLY A 261 -0.87 -2.69 -27.12
N GLN A 262 -1.79 -2.58 -26.17
CA GLN A 262 -3.08 -3.30 -26.21
C GLN A 262 -3.93 -2.87 -27.41
N ALA A 263 -4.03 -1.57 -27.68
CA ALA A 263 -4.76 -1.06 -28.84
C ALA A 263 -4.16 -1.54 -30.16
N PHE A 264 -2.82 -1.58 -30.25
CA PHE A 264 -2.10 -2.12 -31.40
C PHE A 264 -2.36 -3.62 -31.61
N LEU A 265 -2.30 -4.42 -30.54
CA LEU A 265 -2.62 -5.85 -30.60
C LEU A 265 -4.08 -6.09 -31.00
N GLN A 266 -5.03 -5.33 -30.44
CA GLN A 266 -6.44 -5.41 -30.86
C GLN A 266 -6.61 -5.04 -32.34
N LYS A 267 -5.87 -4.05 -32.83
CA LYS A 267 -5.87 -3.68 -34.25
C LYS A 267 -5.33 -4.82 -35.11
N ILE A 268 -4.20 -5.44 -34.75
CA ILE A 268 -3.64 -6.59 -35.48
C ILE A 268 -4.58 -7.78 -35.46
N LEU A 269 -5.18 -8.12 -34.31
CA LEU A 269 -6.13 -9.22 -34.20
C LEU A 269 -7.38 -8.97 -35.05
N ARG A 270 -7.88 -7.72 -35.12
CA ARG A 270 -8.93 -7.34 -36.06
C ARG A 270 -8.49 -7.45 -37.51
N PHE A 271 -7.25 -7.07 -37.86
CA PHE A 271 -6.73 -7.27 -39.21
C PHE A 271 -6.54 -8.74 -39.57
N ARG A 272 -6.14 -9.59 -38.62
CA ARG A 272 -6.01 -11.05 -38.82
C ARG A 272 -7.37 -11.72 -39.01
N CYS A 273 -8.40 -11.35 -38.24
CA CYS A 273 -9.79 -11.77 -38.51
C CYS A 273 -10.34 -11.20 -39.83
N ARG A 274 -9.85 -10.06 -40.31
CA ARG A 274 -10.29 -9.45 -41.58
C ARG A 274 -9.54 -10.00 -42.80
N CYS A 275 -8.38 -10.64 -42.63
CA CYS A 275 -7.64 -11.28 -43.71
C CYS A 275 -8.12 -12.70 -44.03
N GLU A 276 -8.83 -13.39 -43.12
CA GLU A 276 -9.47 -14.69 -43.40
C GLU A 276 -10.86 -14.58 -44.06
N LEU A 277 -11.33 -13.36 -44.36
CA LEU A 277 -12.66 -13.10 -44.95
C LEU A 277 -12.60 -12.41 -46.33
N LEU A 278 -11.44 -12.43 -46.99
CA LEU A 278 -11.24 -11.84 -48.33
C LEU A 278 -10.65 -12.82 -49.35
N TRP A 279 -10.90 -14.12 -49.18
CA TRP A 279 -10.80 -15.11 -50.25
C TRP A 279 -12.12 -15.86 -50.36
N ALA A 280 -13.03 -15.28 -51.14
CA ALA A 280 -14.15 -15.95 -51.80
C ALA A 280 -14.41 -15.22 -53.12
#